data_AF-A0A520BXK1-F1
#
_entry.id   AF-A0A520BXK1-F1
#
_cell.length_a   1.000
_cell.length_b   1.000
_cell.length_c   1.000
_cell.angle_alpha   90.00
_cell.angle_beta   90.00
_cell.angle_gamma   90.00
#
_symmetry.space_group_name_H-M   'P 1'
#
loop_
_entity.id
_entity.type
_entity.pdbx_description
1 polymer ?
#
loop_
_entity_poly.entity_id
_entity_poly.type
_entity_poly.pdbx_seq_one_letter_code
_entity_poly.pdbx_strand_id
1 'polypeptide(L)'
;MKTLVRTLIVSTLVAATGVASAGPRYYAPPQRYHHHHHGGTGLGALVFGLAVAVPLIALANQADRAERAPEVVYVPQPAPQPVAPVYAPSRDEPVIYPRNGQSNAQLEADQRECNRWATTQPAAMADASIFRRAVEACMDGRGYTLR
;
A
#
# COMPACT_ATOMS: atom_id res chain seq x y z
N MET A 1 7.07 37.24 -1.94
CA MET A 1 5.63 37.49 -1.71
C MET A 1 4.92 36.33 -0.99
N LYS A 2 5.11 35.05 -1.35
CA LYS A 2 4.47 33.89 -0.69
C LYS A 2 4.91 33.61 0.76
N THR A 3 6.08 34.07 1.17
CA THR A 3 6.62 33.87 2.53
C THR A 3 5.98 34.80 3.57
N LEU A 4 5.59 36.02 3.19
CA LEU A 4 4.98 36.99 4.11
C LEU A 4 3.54 36.62 4.52
N VAL A 5 2.81 35.92 3.65
CA VAL A 5 1.44 35.44 3.93
C VAL A 5 1.45 34.29 4.94
N ARG A 6 2.47 33.42 4.90
CA ARG A 6 2.60 32.30 5.85
C ARG A 6 2.96 32.77 7.26
N THR A 7 3.77 33.82 7.40
CA THR A 7 4.11 34.38 8.71
C THR A 7 2.94 35.11 9.38
N LEU A 8 2.07 35.76 8.60
CA LEU A 8 0.88 36.42 9.14
C LEU A 8 -0.16 35.44 9.72
N ILE A 9 -0.29 34.25 9.13
CA ILE A 9 -1.24 33.21 9.57
C ILE A 9 -0.78 32.54 10.88
N VAL A 10 0.53 32.36 11.07
CA VAL A 10 1.07 31.76 12.30
C VAL A 10 0.97 32.74 13.48
N SER A 11 1.09 34.04 13.24
CA SER A 11 1.00 35.05 14.30
C SER A 11 -0.41 35.27 14.85
N THR A 12 -1.47 35.05 14.06
CA THR A 12 -2.85 35.20 14.55
C THR A 12 -3.33 34.04 15.42
N LEU A 13 -2.78 32.82 15.25
CA LEU A 13 -3.14 31.68 16.09
C LEU A 13 -2.54 31.74 17.51
N VAL A 14 -1.39 32.41 17.69
CA VAL A 14 -0.71 32.48 19.00
C VAL A 14 -1.34 33.53 19.93
N ALA A 15 -2.05 34.53 19.39
CA ALA A 15 -2.70 35.56 20.20
C ALA A 15 -4.04 35.08 20.83
N ALA A 16 -4.64 34.00 20.35
CA ALA A 16 -5.95 33.53 20.81
C ALA A 16 -5.91 32.78 22.15
N THR A 17 -4.74 32.37 22.64
CA THR A 17 -4.60 31.62 23.90
C THR A 17 -4.21 32.49 25.11
N GLY A 18 -4.21 33.83 24.97
CA GLY A 18 -3.60 34.72 25.96
C GLY A 18 -4.52 35.61 26.79
N VAL A 19 -5.86 35.55 26.68
CA VAL A 19 -6.75 36.50 27.38
C VAL A 19 -7.93 35.82 28.06
N ALA A 20 -7.71 35.36 29.30
CA ALA A 20 -8.67 35.26 30.40
C ALA A 20 -7.88 34.67 31.57
N SER A 21 -7.54 35.40 32.63
CA SER A 21 -8.50 35.95 33.57
C SER A 21 -7.83 36.97 34.49
N ALA A 22 -8.28 38.23 34.45
CA ALA A 22 -8.16 39.16 35.55
C ALA A 22 -9.57 39.45 36.09
N GLY A 23 -9.83 39.05 37.33
CA GLY A 23 -11.08 39.32 38.05
C GLY A 23 -10.90 39.06 39.56
N PRO A 24 -11.59 39.79 40.45
CA PRO A 24 -10.93 40.32 41.63
C PRO A 24 -11.45 39.77 42.98
N ARG A 25 -10.68 40.11 44.04
CA ARG A 25 -11.06 40.28 45.48
C ARG A 25 -11.07 39.09 46.45
N TYR A 26 -10.15 39.22 47.43
CA TYR A 26 -10.27 39.15 48.90
C TYR A 26 -10.75 37.89 49.67
N TYR A 27 -9.91 37.56 50.66
CA TYR A 27 -10.12 36.92 51.99
C TYR A 27 -10.55 35.45 52.12
N ALA A 28 -9.92 34.81 53.12
CA ALA A 28 -9.87 33.40 53.47
C ALA A 28 -11.06 32.89 54.34
N PRO A 29 -10.95 31.75 55.06
CA PRO A 29 -11.53 30.40 54.85
C PRO A 29 -12.72 30.13 55.85
N PRO A 30 -13.16 28.90 56.25
CA PRO A 30 -12.80 27.51 55.88
C PRO A 30 -14.01 26.55 55.65
N GLN A 31 -13.71 25.29 55.33
CA GLN A 31 -14.32 24.03 55.82
C GLN A 31 -14.52 22.98 54.70
N ARG A 32 -13.77 21.91 54.90
CA ARG A 32 -13.86 20.53 54.40
C ARG A 32 -15.09 20.18 53.56
N TYR A 33 -14.83 19.89 52.29
CA TYR A 33 -15.46 18.77 51.58
C TYR A 33 -14.34 17.82 51.12
N HIS A 34 -14.38 16.59 51.62
CA HIS A 34 -13.50 15.53 51.15
C HIS A 34 -13.99 15.06 49.78
N HIS A 35 -13.35 15.51 48.71
CA HIS A 35 -13.49 14.87 47.39
C HIS A 35 -12.56 13.66 47.33
N HIS A 36 -13.14 12.48 47.18
CA HIS A 36 -12.46 11.36 46.53
C HIS A 36 -12.35 11.68 45.03
N HIS A 37 -11.20 11.40 44.42
CA HIS A 37 -11.07 10.47 43.28
C HIS A 37 -9.68 10.59 42.61
N HIS A 38 -8.95 9.47 42.70
CA HIS A 38 -7.98 8.91 41.74
C HIS A 38 -6.75 9.72 41.34
N GLY A 39 -5.87 9.99 42.32
CA GLY A 39 -4.44 10.02 42.05
C GLY A 39 -3.94 8.58 41.82
N GLY A 40 -3.82 8.17 40.56
CA GLY A 40 -3.36 6.84 40.20
C GLY A 40 -2.36 6.89 39.07
N THR A 41 -1.06 6.79 39.39
CA THR A 41 -0.07 6.16 38.50
C THR A 41 -0.43 4.68 38.34
N GLY A 42 -1.58 4.41 37.72
CA GLY A 42 -2.13 3.09 37.49
C GLY A 42 -1.91 2.62 36.07
N LEU A 43 -2.10 1.32 35.84
CA LEU A 43 -2.01 0.66 34.53
C LEU A 43 -2.70 1.45 33.39
N GLY A 44 -3.78 2.19 33.68
CA GLY A 44 -4.46 3.04 32.70
C GLY A 44 -3.59 4.15 32.09
N ALA A 45 -2.74 4.82 32.88
CA ALA A 45 -1.84 5.86 32.35
C ALA A 45 -0.73 5.27 31.46
N LEU A 46 -0.25 4.07 31.78
CA LEU A 46 0.67 3.32 30.94
C LEU A 46 0.00 2.84 29.65
N VAL A 47 -1.24 2.37 29.71
CA VAL A 47 -2.01 1.93 28.55
C VAL A 47 -2.32 3.11 27.62
N PHE A 48 -2.77 4.25 28.15
CA PHE A 48 -2.98 5.45 27.34
C PHE A 48 -1.66 6.02 26.81
N GLY A 49 -0.60 6.02 27.62
CA GLY A 49 0.74 6.42 27.18
C GLY A 49 1.25 5.59 26.02
N LEU A 50 1.13 4.26 26.09
CA LEU A 50 1.52 3.35 25.00
C LEU A 50 0.60 3.49 23.78
N ALA A 51 -0.72 3.64 23.98
CA ALA A 51 -1.69 3.78 22.89
C ALA A 51 -1.45 5.05 22.05
N VAL A 52 -0.84 6.09 22.61
CA VAL A 52 -0.47 7.32 21.89
C VAL A 52 0.98 7.29 21.41
N ALA A 53 1.91 6.84 22.25
CA ALA A 53 3.34 6.85 21.91
C ALA A 53 3.69 5.86 20.79
N VAL A 54 3.13 4.65 20.80
CA VAL A 54 3.42 3.62 19.78
C VAL A 54 3.04 4.06 18.36
N PRO A 55 1.82 4.56 18.08
CA PRO A 55 1.49 5.01 16.73
C PRO A 55 2.32 6.23 16.30
N LEU A 56 2.66 7.15 17.20
CA LEU A 56 3.52 8.30 16.88
C LEU A 56 4.95 7.86 16.51
N ILE A 57 5.52 6.93 17.29
CA ILE A 57 6.83 6.35 16.99
C ILE A 57 6.77 5.59 15.67
N ALA A 58 5.70 4.83 15.40
CA ALA A 58 5.52 4.12 14.13
C ALA A 58 5.44 5.09 12.94
N LEU A 59 4.73 6.21 13.09
CA LEU A 59 4.58 7.21 12.03
C LEU A 59 5.90 7.96 11.74
N ALA A 60 6.65 8.31 12.78
CA ALA A 60 7.99 8.89 12.61
C ALA A 60 8.93 7.92 11.87
N ASN A 61 8.90 6.64 12.27
CA ASN A 61 9.64 5.57 11.62
C ASN A 61 9.24 5.33 10.15
N GLN A 62 8.01 5.65 9.76
CA GLN A 62 7.56 5.55 8.37
C GLN A 62 8.09 6.72 7.52
N ALA A 63 8.15 7.93 8.09
CA ALA A 63 8.73 9.10 7.42
C ALA A 63 10.23 8.88 7.11
N ASP A 64 11.00 8.36 8.07
CA ASP A 64 12.42 8.07 7.88
C ASP A 64 12.67 7.01 6.79
N ARG A 65 11.75 6.04 6.65
CA ARG A 65 11.84 5.01 5.59
C ARG A 65 11.44 5.53 4.22
N ALA A 66 10.52 6.48 4.15
CA ALA A 66 10.09 7.08 2.89
C ALA A 66 11.18 7.96 2.26
N GLU A 67 12.03 8.58 3.08
CA GLU A 67 13.13 9.44 2.62
C GLU A 67 14.44 8.66 2.38
N ARG A 68 14.57 7.44 2.89
CA ARG A 68 15.76 6.61 2.68
C ARG A 68 15.75 5.99 1.29
N ALA A 69 16.37 6.70 0.34
CA ALA A 69 16.72 6.12 -0.95
C ALA A 69 17.59 4.85 -0.74
N PRO A 70 17.36 3.76 -1.50
CA PRO A 70 18.20 2.58 -1.38
C PRO A 70 19.64 2.94 -1.72
N GLU A 71 20.57 2.62 -0.82
CA GLU A 71 21.99 2.73 -1.11
C GLU A 71 22.32 1.76 -2.25
N VAL A 72 22.61 2.31 -3.43
CA VAL A 72 22.98 1.51 -4.60
C VAL A 72 24.41 1.03 -4.37
N VAL A 73 24.54 -0.11 -3.70
CA VAL A 73 25.80 -0.85 -3.65
C VAL A 73 26.10 -1.33 -5.07
N TYR A 74 27.07 -0.70 -5.72
CA TYR A 74 27.54 -1.12 -7.03
C TYR A 74 28.32 -2.43 -6.88
N VAL A 75 27.61 -3.55 -7.00
CA VAL A 75 28.25 -4.85 -7.24
C VAL A 75 28.67 -4.84 -8.71
N PRO A 76 29.97 -5.01 -9.03
CA PRO A 76 30.41 -5.16 -10.41
C PRO A 76 29.62 -6.31 -11.04
N GLN A 77 28.77 -5.99 -12.01
CA GLN A 77 28.01 -7.02 -12.70
C GLN A 77 29.02 -7.92 -13.42
N PRO A 78 29.09 -9.24 -13.10
CA PRO A 78 29.95 -10.15 -13.83
C PRO A 78 29.62 -10.02 -15.31
N ALA A 79 30.66 -9.99 -16.16
CA ALA A 79 30.50 -9.83 -17.59
C ALA A 79 29.42 -10.80 -18.10
N PRO A 80 28.53 -10.38 -19.02
CA PRO A 80 27.50 -11.25 -19.56
C PRO A 80 28.16 -12.51 -20.13
N GLN A 81 28.04 -13.62 -19.42
CA GLN A 81 28.40 -14.91 -19.98
C GLN A 81 27.39 -15.19 -21.09
N PRO A 82 27.79 -15.78 -22.23
CA PRO A 82 26.84 -16.30 -23.19
C PRO A 82 25.96 -17.33 -22.49
N VAL A 83 24.77 -16.92 -22.06
CA VAL A 83 23.77 -17.83 -21.51
C VAL A 83 23.34 -18.66 -22.70
N ALA A 84 23.75 -19.93 -22.75
CA ALA A 84 23.18 -20.86 -23.70
C ALA A 84 21.65 -20.78 -23.54
N PRO A 85 20.88 -20.64 -24.63
CA PRO A 85 19.43 -20.62 -24.53
C PRO A 85 19.02 -21.92 -23.84
N VAL A 86 18.54 -21.81 -22.61
CA VAL A 86 17.82 -22.89 -21.96
C VAL A 86 16.53 -23.00 -22.76
N TYR A 87 16.55 -23.86 -23.78
CA TYR A 87 15.34 -24.32 -24.44
C TYR A 87 14.57 -25.10 -23.37
N ALA A 88 13.76 -24.39 -22.58
CA ALA A 88 12.65 -25.04 -21.92
C ALA A 88 11.89 -25.79 -23.02
N PRO A 89 11.62 -27.09 -22.87
CA PRO A 89 10.87 -27.82 -23.86
C PRO A 89 9.60 -27.01 -24.15
N SER A 90 9.43 -26.63 -25.41
CA SER A 90 8.18 -26.06 -25.90
C SER A 90 7.11 -27.07 -25.54
N ARG A 91 6.37 -26.81 -24.45
CA ARG A 91 5.22 -27.63 -24.09
C ARG A 91 4.35 -27.69 -25.33
N ASP A 92 3.99 -28.90 -25.72
CA ASP A 92 3.15 -29.17 -26.89
C ASP A 92 1.96 -28.20 -26.90
N GLU A 93 1.59 -27.74 -28.11
CA GLU A 93 0.50 -26.79 -28.25
C GLU A 93 -0.77 -27.42 -27.65
N PRO A 94 -1.41 -26.77 -26.65
CA PRO A 94 -2.46 -27.42 -25.89
C PRO A 94 -3.60 -27.87 -26.79
N VAL A 95 -4.05 -29.12 -26.65
CA VAL A 95 -5.17 -29.61 -27.45
C VAL A 95 -6.46 -29.05 -26.87
N ILE A 96 -7.20 -28.27 -27.68
CA ILE A 96 -8.39 -27.55 -27.25
C ILE A 96 -9.65 -28.40 -27.51
N TYR A 97 -10.37 -28.73 -26.44
CA TYR A 97 -11.62 -29.49 -26.49
C TYR A 97 -12.83 -28.61 -26.14
N PRO A 98 -13.79 -28.41 -27.06
CA PRO A 98 -15.08 -27.77 -26.77
C PRO A 98 -15.85 -28.53 -25.70
N ARG A 99 -16.39 -27.85 -24.67
CA ARG A 99 -17.24 -28.49 -23.64
C ARG A 99 -18.73 -28.44 -23.97
N ASN A 100 -19.17 -27.44 -24.75
CA ASN A 100 -20.59 -27.12 -24.92
C ASN A 100 -21.04 -27.15 -26.38
N GLY A 101 -20.37 -27.93 -27.23
CA GLY A 101 -20.69 -28.00 -28.66
C GLY A 101 -20.33 -26.73 -29.44
N GLN A 102 -19.33 -25.96 -28.98
CA GLN A 102 -18.84 -24.79 -29.71
C GLN A 102 -18.39 -25.19 -31.13
N SER A 103 -18.75 -24.39 -32.14
CA SER A 103 -18.34 -24.64 -33.54
C SER A 103 -16.88 -24.25 -33.78
N ASN A 104 -16.27 -24.75 -34.86
CA ASN A 104 -14.90 -24.34 -35.25
C ASN A 104 -14.78 -22.83 -35.48
N ALA A 105 -15.79 -22.21 -36.08
CA ALA A 105 -15.80 -20.76 -36.29
C ALA A 105 -15.82 -19.98 -34.97
N GLN A 106 -16.53 -20.50 -33.97
CA GLN A 106 -16.54 -19.95 -32.63
C GLN A 106 -15.18 -20.16 -31.95
N LEU A 107 -14.60 -21.35 -32.01
CA LEU A 107 -13.26 -21.63 -31.47
C LEU A 107 -12.21 -20.64 -31.98
N GLU A 108 -12.16 -20.41 -33.29
CA GLU A 108 -11.20 -19.48 -33.88
C GLU A 108 -11.43 -18.02 -33.45
N ALA A 109 -12.69 -17.59 -33.38
CA ALA A 109 -13.05 -16.26 -32.88
C ALA A 109 -12.59 -16.09 -31.43
N ASP A 110 -12.83 -17.13 -30.63
CA ASP A 110 -12.55 -17.14 -29.20
C ASP A 110 -11.05 -17.12 -28.93
N GLN A 111 -10.29 -17.88 -29.71
CA GLN A 111 -8.84 -17.91 -29.61
C GLN A 111 -8.21 -16.55 -29.98
N ARG A 112 -8.71 -15.88 -31.04
CA ARG A 112 -8.25 -14.53 -31.39
C ARG A 112 -8.56 -13.51 -30.30
N GLU A 113 -9.72 -13.61 -29.68
CA GLU A 113 -10.12 -12.73 -28.58
C GLU A 113 -9.28 -12.98 -27.33
N CYS A 114 -9.09 -14.23 -26.94
CA CYS A 114 -8.27 -14.60 -25.79
C CYS A 114 -6.80 -14.21 -25.98
N ASN A 115 -6.25 -14.34 -27.19
CA ASN A 115 -4.90 -13.85 -27.49
C ASN A 115 -4.80 -12.33 -27.29
N ARG A 116 -5.77 -11.56 -27.80
CA ARG A 116 -5.82 -10.10 -27.60
C ARG A 116 -6.03 -9.72 -26.13
N TRP A 117 -6.84 -10.45 -25.39
CA TRP A 117 -7.03 -10.20 -23.96
C TRP A 117 -5.75 -10.52 -23.18
N ALA A 118 -5.04 -11.60 -23.52
CA ALA A 118 -3.82 -12.00 -22.86
C ALA A 118 -2.71 -10.94 -23.00
N THR A 119 -2.69 -10.14 -24.06
CA THR A 119 -1.72 -9.03 -24.19
C THR A 119 -1.95 -7.90 -23.20
N THR A 120 -3.15 -7.82 -22.59
CA THR A 120 -3.47 -6.81 -21.57
C THR A 120 -3.00 -7.19 -20.17
N GLN A 121 -2.52 -8.43 -19.99
CA GLN A 121 -2.08 -8.89 -18.68
C GLN A 121 -0.74 -8.26 -18.27
N PRO A 122 -0.53 -7.97 -16.97
CA PRO A 122 0.72 -7.43 -16.47
C PRO A 122 1.91 -8.33 -16.85
N ALA A 123 2.97 -7.73 -17.37
CA ALA A 123 4.18 -8.42 -17.82
C ALA A 123 4.01 -9.48 -18.93
N ALA A 124 2.81 -9.64 -19.53
CA ALA A 124 2.61 -10.64 -20.60
C ALA A 124 3.46 -10.41 -21.84
N MET A 125 3.84 -9.16 -22.13
CA MET A 125 4.74 -8.83 -23.23
C MET A 125 6.21 -9.12 -22.91
N ALA A 126 6.57 -9.17 -21.63
CA ALA A 126 7.92 -9.45 -21.16
C ALA A 126 8.13 -10.94 -20.81
N ASP A 127 7.05 -11.68 -20.57
CA ASP A 127 7.08 -13.08 -20.15
C ASP A 127 6.00 -13.90 -20.88
N ALA A 128 6.46 -14.77 -21.78
CA ALA A 128 5.62 -15.66 -22.57
C ALA A 128 4.83 -16.68 -21.72
N SER A 129 5.33 -17.03 -20.53
CA SER A 129 4.63 -17.95 -19.62
C SER A 129 3.37 -17.31 -19.03
N ILE A 130 3.40 -15.99 -18.77
CA ILE A 130 2.26 -15.21 -18.30
C ILE A 130 1.21 -15.08 -19.40
N PHE A 131 1.64 -14.77 -20.63
CA PHE A 131 0.74 -14.74 -21.78
C PHE A 131 0.04 -16.09 -21.98
N ARG A 132 0.78 -17.19 -22.00
CA ARG A 132 0.21 -18.54 -22.20
C ARG A 132 -0.80 -18.90 -21.12
N ARG A 133 -0.47 -18.68 -19.84
CA ARG A 133 -1.40 -18.90 -18.73
C ARG A 133 -2.66 -18.06 -18.84
N ALA A 134 -2.54 -16.83 -19.32
CA ALA A 134 -3.70 -15.96 -19.55
C ALA A 134 -4.59 -16.52 -20.65
N VAL A 135 -4.03 -16.94 -21.79
CA VAL A 135 -4.79 -17.58 -22.86
C VAL A 135 -5.51 -18.84 -22.36
N GLU A 136 -4.80 -19.70 -21.61
CA GLU A 136 -5.38 -20.91 -21.00
C GLU A 136 -6.57 -20.58 -20.09
N ALA A 137 -6.42 -19.61 -19.18
CA ALA A 137 -7.49 -19.20 -18.28
C ALA A 137 -8.69 -18.57 -19.01
N CYS A 138 -8.42 -17.79 -20.06
CA CYS A 138 -9.47 -17.21 -20.89
C CYS A 138 -10.26 -18.29 -21.62
N MET A 139 -9.57 -19.22 -22.29
CA MET A 139 -10.20 -20.31 -23.02
C MET A 139 -10.97 -21.25 -22.08
N ASP A 140 -10.45 -21.51 -20.87
CA ASP A 140 -11.17 -22.25 -19.83
C ASP A 140 -12.46 -21.55 -19.40
N GLY A 141 -12.41 -20.24 -19.12
CA GLY A 141 -13.60 -19.45 -18.77
C GLY A 141 -14.70 -19.46 -19.86
N ARG A 142 -14.32 -19.69 -21.13
CA ARG A 142 -15.24 -19.79 -22.27
C ARG A 142 -15.80 -21.19 -22.51
N GLY A 143 -15.39 -22.15 -21.69
CA GLY A 143 -15.87 -23.52 -21.78
C GLY A 143 -15.06 -24.37 -22.76
N TYR A 144 -13.77 -24.08 -22.95
CA TYR A 144 -12.83 -25.00 -23.60
C TYR A 144 -11.97 -25.70 -22.55
N THR A 145 -11.60 -26.94 -22.78
CA THR A 145 -10.60 -27.64 -21.96
C THR A 145 -9.29 -27.70 -22.73
N LEU A 146 -8.20 -27.29 -22.12
CA LEU A 146 -6.86 -27.39 -22.69
C LEU A 146 -6.13 -28.56 -22.01
N ARG A 147 -5.51 -29.44 -22.80
CA ARG A 147 -4.75 -30.60 -22.32
C ARG A 147 -3.38 -30.68 -22.94
#